data_AF-A0A7U9RST6-F1
#
_entry.id   AF-A0A7U9RST6-F1
#
_cell.length_a   1.000
_cell.length_b   1.000
_cell.length_c   1.000
_cell.angle_alpha   90.00
_cell.angle_beta   90.00
_cell.angle_gamma   90.00
#
_symmetry.space_group_name_H-M   'P 1'
#
loop_
_entity.id
_entity.type
_entity.pdbx_description
1 polymer ?
#
loop_
_entity_poly.entity_id
_entity_poly.type
_entity_poly.pdbx_seq_one_letter_code
_entity_poly.pdbx_strand_id
1 'polypeptide(L)'
;MLFAMLLFLSGCGRKNEKTDSEKLLDAYLISEIPAIYGDGIEILFDQLLQENEEVAYLNFSVGERIDLDNDGEDEQIINGPYGGLYLDARDQKVYVFARGEGTSGMLSYTNYDNAVWIVHSDTSHMGRQMFWLTRYNGGENIVEEHLLAAEYWDSSDGVYDENSDFTFREEKISMETYEALRKELFGW
;
A
#
# COMPACT_ATOMS: atom_id res chain seq x y z
N MET A 1 -53.24 -10.90 -42.67
CA MET A 1 -52.86 -10.69 -41.27
C MET A 1 -51.43 -10.21 -41.25
N LEU A 2 -51.24 -9.00 -40.74
CA LEU A 2 -49.99 -8.26 -40.62
C LEU A 2 -49.29 -8.73 -39.33
N PHE A 3 -48.01 -9.08 -39.36
CA PHE A 3 -47.17 -9.03 -38.16
C PHE A 3 -45.79 -8.52 -38.56
N ALA A 4 -45.57 -7.24 -38.27
CA ALA A 4 -44.26 -6.63 -38.18
C ALA A 4 -43.68 -6.94 -36.80
N MET A 5 -42.40 -7.28 -36.73
CA MET A 5 -41.60 -7.00 -35.54
C MET A 5 -40.17 -6.71 -35.95
N LEU A 6 -39.90 -5.41 -36.06
CA LEU A 6 -38.58 -4.83 -36.01
C LEU A 6 -38.35 -4.46 -34.53
N LEU A 7 -37.21 -4.82 -33.93
CA LEU A 7 -36.49 -3.93 -33.01
C LEU A 7 -35.10 -4.47 -32.66
N PHE A 8 -34.16 -3.54 -32.83
CA PHE A 8 -32.72 -3.59 -32.61
C PHE A 8 -32.33 -3.99 -31.18
N LEU A 9 -31.24 -4.74 -31.05
CA LEU A 9 -30.34 -4.60 -29.91
C LEU A 9 -28.99 -4.08 -30.44
N SER A 10 -28.86 -2.76 -30.40
CA SER A 10 -27.57 -2.08 -30.48
C SER A 10 -26.93 -2.18 -29.10
N GLY A 11 -25.98 -3.10 -28.93
CA GLY A 11 -25.08 -3.10 -27.79
C GLY A 11 -24.01 -2.04 -28.02
N CYS A 12 -24.32 -0.77 -27.79
CA CYS A 12 -23.30 0.26 -27.63
C CYS A 12 -22.37 -0.16 -26.48
N GLY A 13 -21.07 -0.30 -26.78
CA GLY A 13 -20.06 -0.48 -25.75
C GLY A 13 -20.16 0.63 -24.73
N ARG A 14 -20.47 0.28 -23.47
CA ARG A 14 -20.22 1.16 -22.33
C ARG A 14 -18.73 1.41 -22.33
N LYS A 15 -18.33 2.65 -22.66
CA LYS A 15 -17.09 3.18 -22.10
C LYS A 15 -17.35 3.19 -20.59
N ASN A 16 -16.58 2.42 -19.81
CA ASN A 16 -16.62 2.56 -18.36
C ASN A 16 -16.33 4.03 -18.05
N GLU A 17 -17.30 4.70 -17.44
CA GLU A 17 -17.15 6.05 -16.96
C GLU A 17 -16.29 5.99 -15.69
N LYS A 18 -15.30 6.89 -15.58
CA LYS A 18 -14.45 6.94 -14.39
C LYS A 18 -15.27 7.27 -13.16
N THR A 19 -14.95 6.65 -12.03
CA THR A 19 -15.53 7.00 -10.72
C THR A 19 -15.11 8.41 -10.32
N ASP A 20 -15.77 8.99 -9.32
CA ASP A 20 -15.40 10.31 -8.82
C ASP A 20 -14.05 10.27 -8.08
N SER A 21 -13.76 9.18 -7.35
CA SER A 21 -12.44 8.89 -6.77
C SER A 21 -11.35 8.85 -7.86
N GLU A 22 -11.57 8.11 -8.96
CA GLU A 22 -10.60 8.03 -10.06
C GLU A 22 -10.30 9.39 -10.69
N LYS A 23 -11.31 10.28 -10.81
CA LYS A 23 -11.14 11.63 -11.34
C LYS A 23 -10.34 12.53 -10.39
N LEU A 24 -10.54 12.40 -9.08
CA LEU A 24 -9.77 13.14 -8.07
C LEU A 24 -8.30 12.70 -8.09
N LEU A 25 -8.05 11.39 -8.15
CA LEU A 25 -6.70 10.84 -8.28
C LEU A 25 -6.04 11.32 -9.58
N ASP A 26 -6.76 11.33 -10.70
CA ASP A 26 -6.25 11.90 -11.96
C ASP A 26 -5.88 13.38 -11.81
N ALA A 27 -6.74 14.19 -11.16
CA ALA A 27 -6.50 15.61 -10.93
C ALA A 27 -5.26 15.84 -10.06
N TYR A 28 -5.03 15.01 -9.04
CA TYR A 28 -3.79 15.03 -8.26
C TYR A 28 -2.56 14.71 -9.11
N LEU A 29 -2.63 13.68 -9.96
CA LEU A 29 -1.50 13.24 -10.81
C LEU A 29 -1.07 14.26 -11.87
N ILE A 30 -1.94 15.23 -12.19
CA ILE A 30 -1.61 16.38 -13.04
C ILE A 30 -1.42 17.67 -12.25
N SER A 31 -1.29 17.57 -10.92
CA SER A 31 -1.05 18.67 -9.99
C SER A 31 -2.14 19.76 -9.98
N GLU A 32 -3.38 19.42 -10.35
CA GLU A 32 -4.53 20.34 -10.26
C GLU A 32 -5.03 20.50 -8.81
N ILE A 33 -4.91 19.44 -8.01
CA ILE A 33 -5.25 19.45 -6.58
C ILE A 33 -4.11 18.80 -5.76
N PRO A 34 -3.89 19.21 -4.51
CA PRO A 34 -2.93 18.56 -3.64
C PRO A 34 -3.50 17.29 -3.00
N ALA A 35 -2.61 16.40 -2.57
CA ALA A 35 -2.91 15.41 -1.56
C ALA A 35 -2.68 16.00 -0.17
N ILE A 36 -3.52 15.63 0.78
CA ILE A 36 -3.46 16.07 2.18
C ILE A 36 -2.77 15.00 3.01
N TYR A 37 -1.80 15.39 3.82
CA TYR A 37 -1.08 14.52 4.74
C TYR A 37 -1.10 15.07 6.16
N GLY A 38 -1.38 14.19 7.14
CA GLY A 38 -1.39 14.53 8.57
C GLY A 38 -2.27 15.74 8.87
N ASP A 39 -1.70 16.72 9.59
CA ASP A 39 -2.39 17.94 10.04
C ASP A 39 -2.60 18.99 8.92
N GLY A 40 -2.96 18.56 7.71
CA GLY A 40 -3.30 19.45 6.60
C GLY A 40 -2.11 19.87 5.72
N ILE A 41 -1.01 19.10 5.72
CA ILE A 41 0.11 19.35 4.81
C ILE A 41 -0.34 19.03 3.39
N GLU A 42 -0.26 20.00 2.50
CA GLU A 42 -0.58 19.83 1.09
C GLU A 42 0.67 19.47 0.29
N ILE A 43 0.58 18.40 -0.49
CA ILE A 43 1.65 17.89 -1.35
C ILE A 43 1.12 17.88 -2.77
N LEU A 44 1.78 18.57 -3.71
CA LEU A 44 1.49 18.47 -5.14
C LEU A 44 2.36 17.39 -5.77
N PHE A 45 1.84 16.70 -6.79
CA PHE A 45 2.60 15.66 -7.47
C PHE A 45 3.89 16.20 -8.11
N ASP A 46 3.85 17.38 -8.74
CA ASP A 46 5.03 18.02 -9.33
C ASP A 46 6.12 18.38 -8.30
N GLN A 47 5.76 18.55 -7.02
CA GLN A 47 6.75 18.76 -5.95
C GLN A 47 7.51 17.47 -5.63
N LEU A 48 6.88 16.31 -5.77
CA LEU A 48 7.54 15.01 -5.62
C LEU A 48 8.52 14.73 -6.77
N LEU A 49 8.23 15.26 -7.96
CA LEU A 49 9.07 15.08 -9.15
C LEU A 49 10.24 16.06 -9.23
N GLN A 50 10.29 17.09 -8.38
CA GLN A 50 11.37 18.06 -8.43
C GLN A 50 12.69 17.43 -8.00
N GLU A 51 13.60 17.28 -8.97
CA GLU A 51 15.00 16.97 -8.72
C GLU A 51 15.64 18.12 -7.93
N ASN A 52 15.79 17.94 -6.62
CA ASN A 52 16.81 18.67 -5.88
C ASN A 52 18.14 17.95 -6.14
N GLU A 53 19.18 18.66 -6.60
CA GLU A 53 20.52 18.10 -6.88
C GLU A 53 21.11 17.33 -5.68
N GLU A 54 20.68 17.62 -4.45
CA GLU A 54 21.08 16.88 -3.24
C GLU A 54 20.30 15.58 -3.01
N VAL A 55 19.15 15.40 -3.67
CA VAL A 55 18.15 14.36 -3.35
C VAL A 55 17.65 13.62 -4.61
N ALA A 56 18.41 13.68 -5.71
CA ALA A 56 18.17 13.04 -7.01
C ALA A 56 17.97 11.50 -6.98
N TYR A 57 17.96 10.90 -5.79
CA TYR A 57 17.66 9.48 -5.56
C TYR A 57 16.19 9.23 -5.20
N LEU A 58 15.38 10.26 -4.97
CA LEU A 58 13.96 10.13 -4.64
C LEU A 58 13.09 10.08 -5.92
N ASN A 59 13.33 9.10 -6.78
CA ASN A 59 12.55 8.94 -8.02
C ASN A 59 11.13 8.48 -7.69
N PHE A 60 10.20 9.42 -7.60
CA PHE A 60 8.78 9.12 -7.53
C PHE A 60 8.24 8.78 -8.92
N SER A 61 7.33 7.81 -8.98
CA SER A 61 6.63 7.46 -10.23
C SER A 61 5.23 6.93 -9.95
N VAL A 62 4.34 7.07 -10.93
CA VAL A 62 2.97 6.56 -10.82
C VAL A 62 2.99 5.03 -10.83
N GLY A 63 2.44 4.44 -9.78
CA GLY A 63 2.23 3.00 -9.65
C GLY A 63 0.86 2.56 -10.14
N GLU A 64 0.50 1.33 -9.80
CA GLU A 64 -0.83 0.79 -10.08
C GLU A 64 -1.92 1.41 -9.20
N ARG A 65 -3.17 1.10 -9.55
CA ARG A 65 -4.35 1.38 -8.74
C ARG A 65 -4.89 0.07 -8.20
N ILE A 66 -5.20 0.06 -6.90
CA ILE A 66 -5.68 -1.12 -6.19
C ILE A 66 -6.42 -0.68 -4.94
N ASP A 67 -7.52 -1.35 -4.61
CA ASP A 67 -8.23 -1.27 -3.32
C ASP A 67 -7.30 -1.72 -2.17
N LEU A 68 -6.59 -0.76 -1.59
CA LEU A 68 -5.62 -0.95 -0.52
C LEU A 68 -6.27 -0.91 0.85
N ASP A 69 -7.37 -0.17 0.99
CA ASP A 69 -8.05 0.01 2.27
C ASP A 69 -9.33 -0.82 2.44
N ASN A 70 -9.63 -1.70 1.47
CA ASN A 70 -10.71 -2.68 1.47
C ASN A 70 -12.12 -2.06 1.47
N ASP A 71 -12.30 -0.85 0.94
CA ASP A 71 -13.62 -0.19 0.83
C ASP A 71 -14.31 -0.36 -0.53
N GLY A 72 -13.60 -0.95 -1.50
CA GLY A 72 -14.10 -1.23 -2.85
C GLY A 72 -13.84 -0.12 -3.87
N GLU A 73 -13.15 0.95 -3.50
CA GLU A 73 -12.56 1.94 -4.41
C GLU A 73 -11.05 1.69 -4.56
N ASP A 74 -10.45 2.07 -5.70
CA ASP A 74 -9.02 1.86 -5.90
C ASP A 74 -8.22 3.08 -5.45
N GLU A 75 -7.22 2.85 -4.59
CA GLU A 75 -6.22 3.84 -4.20
C GLU A 75 -5.13 3.98 -5.26
N GLN A 76 -4.47 5.16 -5.31
CA GLN A 76 -3.32 5.37 -6.17
C GLN A 76 -2.01 5.13 -5.43
N ILE A 77 -1.20 4.19 -5.94
CA ILE A 77 0.18 4.03 -5.50
C ILE A 77 1.07 5.05 -6.22
N ILE A 78 1.88 5.78 -5.47
CA ILE A 78 3.03 6.52 -5.99
C ILE A 78 4.27 5.79 -5.50
N ASN A 79 4.94 5.08 -6.41
CA ASN A 79 6.21 4.42 -6.10
C ASN A 79 7.25 5.47 -5.73
N GLY A 80 8.12 5.15 -4.79
CA GLY A 80 9.19 6.04 -4.40
C GLY A 80 10.07 5.46 -3.29
N PRO A 81 10.91 6.31 -2.69
CA PRO A 81 11.72 5.97 -1.53
C PRO A 81 10.90 5.34 -0.42
N TYR A 82 11.48 4.32 0.22
CA TYR A 82 10.85 3.64 1.35
C TYR A 82 9.46 3.08 1.02
N GLY A 83 9.21 2.74 -0.25
CA GLY A 83 7.93 2.18 -0.71
C GLY A 83 6.94 3.22 -1.23
N GLY A 84 7.24 4.50 -1.06
CA GLY A 84 6.46 5.60 -1.65
C GLY A 84 5.26 6.04 -0.81
N LEU A 85 4.17 6.38 -1.49
CA LEU A 85 2.93 6.96 -0.94
C LEU A 85 1.72 6.21 -1.49
N TYR A 86 0.75 5.91 -0.64
CA TYR A 86 -0.55 5.38 -1.05
C TYR A 86 -1.62 6.44 -0.81
N LEU A 87 -2.42 6.71 -1.85
CA LEU A 87 -3.35 7.83 -1.90
C LEU A 87 -4.80 7.35 -1.98
N ASP A 88 -5.61 7.85 -1.06
CA ASP A 88 -7.05 7.61 -0.97
C ASP A 88 -7.81 8.88 -1.40
N ALA A 89 -8.75 8.73 -2.32
CA ALA A 89 -9.60 9.81 -2.79
C ALA A 89 -11.01 9.69 -2.22
N ARG A 90 -11.28 10.49 -1.20
CA ARG A 90 -12.55 10.55 -0.47
C ARG A 90 -12.93 11.98 -0.15
N ASP A 91 -14.21 12.21 0.13
CA ASP A 91 -14.72 13.52 0.55
C ASP A 91 -14.32 14.69 -0.38
N GLN A 92 -14.28 14.43 -1.70
CA GLN A 92 -13.85 15.39 -2.73
C GLN A 92 -12.40 15.87 -2.61
N LYS A 93 -11.54 15.09 -1.96
CA LYS A 93 -10.13 15.39 -1.71
C LYS A 93 -9.27 14.14 -1.93
N VAL A 94 -7.96 14.32 -1.95
CA VAL A 94 -6.99 13.24 -1.98
C VAL A 94 -6.19 13.28 -0.68
N TYR A 95 -5.96 12.13 -0.07
CA TYR A 95 -5.25 11.95 1.19
C TYR A 95 -4.08 10.99 1.01
N VAL A 96 -2.94 11.29 1.62
CA VAL A 96 -1.87 10.31 1.81
C VAL A 96 -2.22 9.52 3.07
N PHE A 97 -2.77 8.31 2.93
CA PHE A 97 -3.18 7.51 4.08
C PHE A 97 -2.08 6.55 4.56
N ALA A 98 -1.15 6.14 3.68
CA ALA A 98 0.04 5.39 4.07
C ALA A 98 1.29 5.89 3.33
N ARG A 99 2.45 5.84 4.00
CA ARG A 99 3.75 6.23 3.44
C ARG A 99 4.91 5.47 4.06
N GLY A 100 6.04 5.44 3.35
CA GLY A 100 7.32 5.01 3.90
C GLY A 100 7.86 5.95 5.00
N GLU A 101 8.71 5.42 5.88
CA GLU A 101 9.13 6.10 7.12
C GLU A 101 10.57 6.65 7.13
N GLY A 102 11.27 6.65 6.00
CA GLY A 102 12.47 7.47 5.81
C GLY A 102 13.77 6.99 6.46
N THR A 103 13.73 6.09 7.45
CA THR A 103 14.93 5.58 8.14
C THR A 103 15.13 4.08 7.93
N SER A 104 14.09 3.27 8.16
CA SER A 104 14.18 1.81 7.98
C SER A 104 12.84 1.16 7.64
N GLY A 105 11.73 1.88 7.82
CA GLY A 105 10.39 1.42 7.45
C GLY A 105 10.17 1.52 5.94
N MET A 106 10.21 0.37 5.26
CA MET A 106 9.75 0.22 3.88
C MET A 106 8.24 -0.03 3.88
N LEU A 107 7.50 0.72 3.07
CA LEU A 107 6.09 0.51 2.79
C LEU A 107 5.92 -0.53 1.67
N SER A 108 4.99 -1.44 1.85
CA SER A 108 4.51 -2.36 0.83
C SER A 108 3.06 -2.73 1.15
N TYR A 109 2.46 -3.58 0.32
CA TYR A 109 1.18 -4.21 0.62
C TYR A 109 1.22 -5.69 0.27
N THR A 110 0.32 -6.47 0.85
CA THR A 110 0.15 -7.89 0.52
C THR A 110 -1.31 -8.33 0.59
N ASN A 111 -1.62 -9.42 -0.11
CA ASN A 111 -2.90 -10.09 -0.01
C ASN A 111 -2.77 -11.26 0.96
N TYR A 112 -3.51 -11.22 2.06
CA TYR A 112 -3.48 -12.25 3.09
C TYR A 112 -4.85 -12.40 3.74
N ASP A 113 -5.28 -13.65 3.95
CA ASP A 113 -6.58 -13.97 4.56
C ASP A 113 -7.77 -13.28 3.87
N ASN A 114 -7.74 -13.23 2.52
CA ASN A 114 -8.75 -12.59 1.66
C ASN A 114 -8.92 -11.08 1.87
N ALA A 115 -7.89 -10.38 2.35
CA ALA A 115 -7.87 -8.93 2.45
C ALA A 115 -6.52 -8.36 1.98
N VAL A 116 -6.52 -7.07 1.64
CA VAL A 116 -5.29 -6.31 1.44
C VAL A 116 -4.80 -5.76 2.77
N TRP A 117 -3.51 -5.93 3.02
CA TRP A 117 -2.81 -5.46 4.21
C TRP A 117 -1.71 -4.49 3.79
N ILE A 118 -1.67 -3.35 4.45
CA ILE A 118 -0.53 -2.44 4.37
C ILE A 118 0.58 -2.99 5.26
N VAL A 119 1.79 -3.02 4.74
CA VAL A 119 2.95 -3.57 5.44
C VAL A 119 4.02 -2.52 5.58
N HIS A 120 4.33 -2.18 6.82
CA HIS A 120 5.55 -1.47 7.18
C HIS A 120 6.58 -2.49 7.64
N SER A 121 7.76 -2.50 7.01
CA SER A 121 8.82 -3.45 7.35
C SER A 121 10.10 -2.77 7.77
N ASP A 122 10.72 -3.24 8.85
CA ASP A 122 12.09 -2.90 9.27
C ASP A 122 12.93 -4.17 9.30
N THR A 123 13.74 -4.35 8.25
CA THR A 123 14.65 -5.49 8.10
C THR A 123 16.11 -5.07 7.96
N SER A 124 16.41 -3.77 8.09
CA SER A 124 17.76 -3.23 7.91
C SER A 124 18.56 -3.17 9.22
N HIS A 125 17.90 -3.28 10.37
CA HIS A 125 18.57 -3.30 11.66
C HIS A 125 19.10 -4.70 12.00
N MET A 126 20.32 -4.76 12.53
CA MET A 126 20.87 -6.01 13.05
C MET A 126 20.06 -6.52 14.24
N GLY A 127 19.91 -7.83 14.34
CA GLY A 127 19.27 -8.49 15.48
C GLY A 127 17.74 -8.61 15.36
N ARG A 128 17.11 -8.06 14.31
CA ARG A 128 15.67 -8.23 14.10
C ARG A 128 15.20 -8.07 12.66
N GLN A 129 14.06 -8.67 12.37
CA GLN A 129 13.22 -8.38 11.22
C GLN A 129 11.80 -8.18 11.72
N MET A 130 11.19 -7.05 11.37
CA MET A 130 9.85 -6.68 11.82
C MET A 130 8.98 -6.35 10.62
N PHE A 131 7.77 -6.91 10.59
CA PHE A 131 6.74 -6.60 9.60
C PHE A 131 5.44 -6.30 10.35
N TRP A 132 5.03 -5.04 10.34
CA TRP A 132 3.73 -4.60 10.85
C TRP A 132 2.73 -4.65 9.72
N LEU A 133 1.71 -5.49 9.87
CA LEU A 133 0.61 -5.62 8.93
C LEU A 133 -0.61 -4.91 9.50
N THR A 134 -1.12 -3.93 8.80
CA THR A 134 -2.31 -3.17 9.19
C THR A 134 -3.38 -3.35 8.12
N ARG A 135 -4.57 -3.79 8.54
CA ARG A 135 -5.75 -3.88 7.68
C ARG A 135 -6.66 -2.69 7.95
N TYR A 136 -7.04 -2.03 6.87
CA TYR A 136 -7.97 -0.91 6.88
C TYR A 136 -9.35 -1.35 6.37
N ASN A 137 -10.34 -0.49 6.57
CA ASN A 137 -11.69 -0.58 6.02
C ASN A 137 -12.21 0.84 5.74
N GLY A 138 -11.66 1.46 4.70
CA GLY A 138 -11.90 2.86 4.30
C GLY A 138 -10.95 3.87 4.95
N GLY A 139 -10.09 4.47 4.14
CA GLY A 139 -8.86 5.19 4.48
C GLY A 139 -8.25 4.83 5.83
N GLU A 140 -8.14 5.78 6.76
CA GLU A 140 -7.42 5.56 8.04
C GLU A 140 -8.15 4.71 9.09
N ASN A 141 -9.27 4.06 8.74
CA ASN A 141 -10.02 3.20 9.67
C ASN A 141 -9.34 1.83 9.84
N ILE A 142 -8.44 1.73 10.83
CA ILE A 142 -7.77 0.48 11.20
C ILE A 142 -8.77 -0.48 11.84
N VAL A 143 -8.86 -1.69 11.29
CA VAL A 143 -9.71 -2.76 11.81
C VAL A 143 -8.93 -3.92 12.39
N GLU A 144 -7.65 -4.06 12.02
CA GLU A 144 -6.80 -5.14 12.51
C GLU A 144 -5.31 -4.82 12.34
N GLU A 145 -4.49 -5.26 13.29
CA GLU A 145 -3.04 -5.10 13.25
C GLU A 145 -2.35 -6.38 13.72
N HIS A 146 -1.28 -6.75 13.01
CA HIS A 146 -0.46 -7.91 13.34
C HIS A 146 1.02 -7.57 13.21
N LEU A 147 1.83 -8.19 14.06
CA LEU A 147 3.27 -8.22 13.90
C LEU A 147 3.70 -9.62 13.46
N LEU A 148 4.53 -9.69 12.42
CA LEU A 148 5.41 -10.83 12.14
C LEU A 148 6.84 -10.40 12.45
N ALA A 149 7.52 -11.11 13.33
CA ALA A 149 8.86 -10.74 13.78
C ALA A 149 9.79 -11.94 13.92
N ALA A 150 11.07 -11.70 13.63
CA ALA A 150 12.19 -12.51 14.08
C ALA A 150 13.14 -11.63 14.88
N GLU A 151 13.49 -12.04 16.09
CA GLU A 151 14.43 -11.37 16.98
C GLU A 151 15.58 -12.32 17.31
N TYR A 152 16.80 -11.85 17.07
CA TYR A 152 18.03 -12.64 17.09
C TYR A 152 19.20 -11.78 17.59
N TRP A 153 18.97 -11.11 18.71
CA TRP A 153 19.90 -10.12 19.30
C TRP A 153 21.29 -10.67 19.62
N ASP A 154 21.38 -11.97 19.95
CA ASP A 154 22.63 -12.65 20.28
C ASP A 154 23.35 -13.22 19.04
N SER A 155 22.79 -13.04 17.84
CA SER A 155 23.39 -13.53 16.60
C SER A 155 24.65 -12.74 16.23
N SER A 156 25.77 -13.44 16.13
CA SER A 156 27.06 -12.84 15.79
C SER A 156 27.21 -12.48 14.31
N ASP A 157 26.42 -13.11 13.43
CA ASP A 157 26.44 -12.87 11.98
C ASP A 157 25.23 -12.07 11.48
N GLY A 158 24.31 -11.71 12.37
CA GLY A 158 23.12 -10.92 12.04
C GLY A 158 22.07 -11.71 11.25
N VAL A 159 22.09 -13.04 11.36
CA VAL A 159 21.11 -13.94 10.76
C VAL A 159 20.38 -14.70 11.88
N TYR A 160 19.07 -14.88 11.72
CA TYR A 160 18.28 -15.70 12.63
C TYR A 160 18.57 -17.19 12.42
N ASP A 161 18.35 -17.97 13.47
CA ASP A 161 18.46 -19.43 13.48
C ASP A 161 17.34 -20.05 14.31
N GLU A 162 17.40 -21.36 14.54
CA GLU A 162 16.43 -22.11 15.34
C GLU A 162 16.33 -21.68 16.81
N ASN A 163 17.33 -20.94 17.32
CA ASN A 163 17.36 -20.42 18.69
C ASN A 163 16.79 -19.00 18.80
N SER A 164 16.47 -18.38 17.67
CA SER A 164 15.90 -17.03 17.61
C SER A 164 14.43 -17.02 18.07
N ASP A 165 13.96 -15.85 18.45
CA ASP A 165 12.56 -15.66 18.85
C ASP A 165 11.73 -15.24 17.65
N PHE A 166 10.69 -16.01 17.35
CA PHE A 166 9.76 -15.73 16.25
C PHE A 166 8.36 -15.49 16.80
N THR A 167 7.71 -14.44 16.33
CA THR A 167 6.39 -14.02 16.81
C THR A 167 5.46 -13.73 15.63
N PHE A 168 4.21 -14.18 15.72
CA PHE A 168 3.13 -13.76 14.84
C PHE A 168 1.85 -13.52 15.65
N ARG A 169 1.19 -12.38 15.45
CA ARG A 169 -0.04 -12.00 16.20
C ARG A 169 0.16 -12.07 17.73
N GLU A 170 1.31 -11.59 18.20
CA GLU A 170 1.74 -11.63 19.61
C GLU A 170 2.00 -13.04 20.18
N GLU A 171 1.87 -14.09 19.38
CA GLU A 171 2.10 -15.48 19.78
C GLU A 171 3.47 -15.97 19.29
N LYS A 172 4.16 -16.74 20.14
CA LYS A 172 5.43 -17.36 19.76
C LYS A 172 5.20 -18.48 18.75
N ILE A 173 5.95 -18.47 17.65
CA ILE A 173 5.88 -19.46 16.58
C ILE A 173 7.24 -20.14 16.37
N SER A 174 7.28 -21.20 15.56
CA SER A 174 8.55 -21.81 15.15
C SER A 174 9.19 -21.04 13.98
N MET A 175 10.49 -21.24 13.77
CA MET A 175 11.20 -20.75 12.58
C MET A 175 10.54 -21.24 11.29
N GLU A 176 10.14 -22.52 11.22
CA GLU A 176 9.46 -23.09 10.05
C GLU A 176 8.15 -22.35 9.74
N THR A 177 7.36 -22.05 10.77
CA THR A 177 6.12 -21.27 10.61
C THR A 177 6.42 -19.84 10.17
N TYR A 178 7.45 -19.20 10.73
CA TYR A 178 7.88 -17.85 10.34
C TYR A 178 8.28 -17.80 8.86
N GLU A 179 9.09 -18.76 8.40
CA GLU A 179 9.52 -18.83 7.00
C GLU A 179 8.37 -19.14 6.04
N ALA A 180 7.43 -20.01 6.45
CA ALA A 180 6.22 -20.27 5.69
C ALA A 180 5.35 -19.01 5.54
N LEU A 181 5.15 -18.26 6.63
CA LEU A 181 4.39 -17.00 6.62
C LEU A 181 5.07 -15.94 5.76
N ARG A 182 6.41 -15.78 5.86
CA ARG A 182 7.15 -14.86 5.00
C ARG A 182 6.98 -15.18 3.52
N LYS A 183 7.07 -16.47 3.17
CA LYS A 183 6.85 -16.92 1.80
C LYS A 183 5.42 -16.66 1.32
N GLU A 184 4.43 -16.86 2.18
CA GLU A 184 3.02 -16.59 1.88
C GLU A 184 2.76 -15.09 1.68
N LEU A 185 3.27 -14.25 2.59
CA LEU A 185 3.03 -12.81 2.61
C LEU A 185 3.85 -12.06 1.55
N PHE A 186 5.10 -12.46 1.30
CA PHE A 186 6.05 -11.67 0.51
C PHE A 186 6.64 -12.42 -0.68
N GLY A 187 6.42 -13.74 -0.77
CA GLY A 187 6.92 -14.57 -1.87
C GLY A 187 8.38 -15.04 -1.73
N TRP A 188 9.06 -14.77 -0.60
CA TRP A 188 10.47 -15.13 -0.37
C TRP A 188 10.82 -15.40 1.09
#